data_AF-A0A1S3DLD4-F1
#
_entry.id   AF-A0A1S3DLD4-F1
#
_cell.length_a   1.000
_cell.length_b   1.000
_cell.length_c   1.000
_cell.angle_alpha   90.00
_cell.angle_beta   90.00
_cell.angle_gamma   90.00
#
_symmetry.space_group_name_H-M   'P 1'
#
loop_
_entity.id
_entity.type
_entity.pdbx_description
1 polymer ?
#
loop_
_entity_poly.entity_id
_entity_poly.type
_entity_poly.pdbx_seq_one_letter_code
_entity_poly.pdbx_strand_id
1 'polypeptide(L)'
;MFDDYEADDEYGDYNYEHKHHIWGGGGGEDDASALADEYENFSDLADPQQLWMHCILPSFETAGYQLCETLAMCALYRLIISRSFVSSSGLYRNYANLLVGLGVLWRYFAGLLVYVAVYSLCLVTLAAGLRKFRYAFGTLLAVSIVTITTLEYTLPEFIQIRSVFMLMSIKILSVAADMRSNPPLSFDLLGYIYNPGTVLFGPFVSYKAHLDAMEKPVRLQLRQIGTHAVLTLAYLSATCVVMIFPTGGVRVGFVFRDALSVRVSHYMISSMSVVTFLVCGFASYASAEGSSPSGARSASGADDIIRPLRIEIPTSLRQVIFYIVI
;
A
#
# COMPACT_ATOMS: atom_id res chain seq x y z
N MET A 1 -44.02 16.21 13.33
CA MET A 1 -44.24 14.93 12.65
C MET A 1 -42.85 14.42 12.29
N PHE A 2 -42.16 14.00 13.33
CA PHE A 2 -40.84 13.37 13.30
C PHE A 2 -41.13 12.02 13.93
N ASP A 3 -41.16 10.98 13.11
CA ASP A 3 -41.26 9.60 13.57
C ASP A 3 -39.84 9.06 13.77
N ASP A 4 -39.77 8.24 14.80
CA ASP A 4 -38.60 7.66 15.44
C ASP A 4 -37.78 6.78 14.49
N TYR A 5 -36.46 6.98 14.51
CA TYR A 5 -35.48 5.97 14.08
C TYR A 5 -34.76 5.50 15.34
N GLU A 6 -35.18 4.34 15.85
CA GLU A 6 -34.41 3.54 16.80
C GLU A 6 -33.05 3.20 16.16
N ALA A 7 -31.99 3.59 16.85
CA ALA A 7 -30.63 3.20 16.54
C ALA A 7 -30.37 1.86 17.23
N ASP A 8 -30.31 0.79 16.45
CA ASP A 8 -29.79 -0.49 16.93
C ASP A 8 -28.27 -0.37 17.09
N ASP A 9 -27.85 -0.18 18.35
CA ASP A 9 -26.48 -0.31 18.82
C ASP A 9 -26.06 -1.78 18.80
N GLU A 10 -25.42 -2.23 17.71
CA GLU A 10 -24.70 -3.51 17.69
C GLU A 10 -23.32 -3.34 17.02
N TYR A 11 -22.50 -2.47 17.62
CA TYR A 11 -21.07 -2.42 17.35
C TYR A 11 -20.35 -3.38 18.30
N GLY A 12 -20.36 -4.67 17.94
CA GLY A 12 -19.65 -5.73 18.63
C GLY A 12 -18.14 -5.57 18.57
N ASP A 13 -17.58 -5.19 19.71
CA ASP A 13 -16.24 -5.43 20.23
C ASP A 13 -15.37 -6.45 19.45
N TYR A 14 -14.58 -5.97 18.48
CA TYR A 14 -13.52 -6.77 17.85
C TYR A 14 -12.34 -6.86 18.81
N ASN A 15 -12.44 -7.85 19.69
CA ASN A 15 -11.48 -8.14 20.74
C ASN A 15 -10.09 -8.46 20.16
N TYR A 16 -9.16 -7.51 20.31
CA TYR A 16 -7.78 -7.58 19.83
C TYR A 16 -6.91 -8.59 20.61
N GLU A 17 -7.44 -9.19 21.68
CA GLU A 17 -6.73 -10.14 22.55
C GLU A 17 -6.64 -11.57 21.99
N HIS A 18 -7.41 -11.93 20.95
CA HIS A 18 -7.47 -13.35 20.51
C HIS A 18 -6.29 -13.83 19.65
N LYS A 19 -5.39 -12.92 19.20
CA LYS A 19 -4.23 -13.29 18.35
C LYS A 19 -3.05 -13.89 19.11
N HIS A 20 -3.03 -13.84 20.45
CA HIS A 20 -1.89 -14.33 21.24
C HIS A 20 -2.01 -15.76 21.79
N HIS A 21 -3.16 -16.43 21.63
CA HIS A 21 -3.36 -17.79 22.14
C HIS A 21 -3.10 -18.93 21.14
N ILE A 22 -2.73 -18.63 19.88
CA ILE A 22 -2.53 -19.63 18.81
C ILE A 22 -1.27 -20.52 19.00
N TRP A 23 -0.52 -20.39 20.10
CA TRP A 23 0.64 -21.27 20.38
C TRP A 23 0.76 -21.73 21.85
N GLY A 24 -0.36 -21.79 22.58
CA GLY A 24 -0.41 -22.43 23.89
C GLY A 24 -1.03 -23.82 23.78
N GLY A 25 -0.22 -24.88 23.89
CA GLY A 25 -0.72 -26.26 23.92
C GLY A 25 -1.65 -26.50 25.11
N GLY A 26 -2.96 -26.47 24.86
CA GLY A 26 -4.00 -26.79 25.82
C GLY A 26 -5.37 -26.69 25.15
N GLY A 27 -5.76 -27.72 24.38
CA GLY A 27 -7.04 -27.75 23.68
C GLY A 27 -8.21 -27.87 24.65
N GLY A 28 -9.00 -26.80 24.75
CA GLY A 28 -10.35 -26.82 25.32
C GLY A 28 -11.39 -26.97 24.21
N GLU A 29 -12.55 -27.55 24.54
CA GLU A 29 -13.70 -27.73 23.64
C GLU A 29 -14.23 -26.40 23.05
N ASP A 30 -13.92 -25.27 23.70
CA ASP A 30 -14.33 -23.92 23.30
C ASP A 30 -13.58 -23.36 22.07
N ASP A 31 -12.33 -23.77 21.85
CA ASP A 31 -11.58 -23.38 20.64
C ASP A 31 -12.05 -24.16 19.41
N ALA A 32 -12.58 -25.38 19.62
CA ALA A 32 -13.09 -26.23 18.56
C ALA A 32 -14.46 -25.78 18.06
N SER A 33 -15.32 -25.24 18.94
CA SER A 33 -16.62 -24.68 18.57
C SER A 33 -16.48 -23.34 17.84
N ALA A 34 -15.59 -22.44 18.29
CA ALA A 34 -15.32 -21.18 17.59
C ALA A 34 -14.75 -21.40 16.18
N LEU A 35 -13.87 -22.39 16.01
CA LEU A 35 -13.38 -22.80 14.69
C LEU A 35 -14.51 -23.44 13.85
N ALA A 36 -15.42 -24.21 14.47
CA ALA A 36 -16.58 -24.82 13.79
C ALA A 36 -17.57 -23.79 13.24
N ASP A 37 -17.84 -22.73 13.99
CA ASP A 37 -18.71 -21.64 13.55
C ASP A 37 -18.07 -20.84 12.39
N GLU A 38 -16.75 -20.67 12.40
CA GLU A 38 -16.02 -20.11 11.25
C GLU A 38 -16.06 -21.08 10.04
N TYR A 39 -16.07 -22.40 10.26
CA TYR A 39 -16.17 -23.40 9.19
C TYR A 39 -17.53 -23.43 8.49
N GLU A 40 -18.66 -23.31 9.21
CA GLU A 40 -19.99 -23.28 8.58
C GLU A 40 -20.15 -22.04 7.69
N ASN A 41 -19.73 -20.87 8.17
CA ASN A 41 -19.87 -19.60 7.44
C ASN A 41 -19.04 -19.55 6.13
N PHE A 42 -17.92 -20.29 6.07
CA PHE A 42 -17.10 -20.40 4.85
C PHE A 42 -17.56 -21.50 3.88
N SER A 43 -18.27 -22.51 4.37
CA SER A 43 -18.84 -23.57 3.54
C SER A 43 -19.92 -23.03 2.60
N ASP A 44 -20.66 -22.02 3.07
CA ASP A 44 -21.72 -21.35 2.32
C ASP A 44 -21.18 -20.52 1.13
N LEU A 45 -19.96 -19.98 1.23
CA LEU A 45 -19.29 -19.25 0.14
C LEU A 45 -18.81 -20.14 -1.03
N ALA A 46 -18.99 -21.46 -0.96
CA ALA A 46 -18.72 -22.36 -2.09
C ALA A 46 -19.72 -22.17 -3.25
N ASP A 47 -20.88 -21.55 -2.99
CA ASP A 47 -21.85 -21.20 -4.02
C ASP A 47 -21.37 -19.96 -4.82
N PRO A 48 -21.18 -20.06 -6.14
CA PRO A 48 -20.77 -18.92 -6.99
C PRO A 48 -21.66 -17.70 -6.85
N GLN A 49 -22.96 -17.87 -6.56
CA GLN A 49 -23.89 -16.77 -6.38
C GLN A 49 -23.61 -16.00 -5.08
N GLN A 50 -23.30 -16.69 -4.00
CA GLN A 50 -22.94 -16.06 -2.73
C GLN A 50 -21.60 -15.33 -2.82
N LEU A 51 -20.61 -15.92 -3.49
CA LEU A 51 -19.31 -15.26 -3.72
C LEU A 51 -19.46 -13.95 -4.49
N TRP A 52 -20.32 -13.95 -5.51
CA TRP A 52 -20.59 -12.75 -6.30
C TRP A 52 -21.21 -11.63 -5.45
N MET A 53 -22.24 -11.96 -4.67
CA MET A 53 -23.00 -10.98 -3.88
C MET A 53 -22.24 -10.48 -2.65
N HIS A 54 -21.48 -11.35 -1.98
CA HIS A 54 -20.86 -11.04 -0.69
C HIS A 54 -19.37 -10.69 -0.77
N CYS A 55 -18.66 -11.06 -1.83
CA CYS A 55 -17.24 -10.74 -1.98
C CYS A 55 -16.97 -9.88 -3.22
N ILE A 56 -17.29 -10.38 -4.41
CA ILE A 56 -16.83 -9.75 -5.65
C ILE A 56 -17.49 -8.38 -5.83
N LEU A 57 -18.82 -8.31 -5.85
CA LEU A 57 -19.53 -7.06 -6.07
C LEU A 57 -19.14 -5.95 -5.08
N PRO A 58 -19.20 -6.15 -3.74
CA PRO A 58 -18.82 -5.10 -2.78
C PRO A 58 -17.33 -4.74 -2.86
N SER A 59 -16.46 -5.70 -3.20
CA SER A 59 -15.03 -5.43 -3.41
C SER A 59 -14.80 -4.55 -4.63
N PHE A 60 -15.52 -4.78 -5.72
CA PHE A 60 -15.46 -3.95 -6.92
C PHE A 60 -16.03 -2.55 -6.69
N GLU A 61 -17.15 -2.43 -5.97
CA GLU A 61 -17.70 -1.12 -5.63
C GLU A 61 -16.72 -0.32 -4.76
N THR A 62 -16.19 -0.93 -3.70
CA THR A 62 -15.30 -0.25 -2.76
C THR A 62 -13.92 0.03 -3.37
N ALA A 63 -13.22 -1.03 -3.80
CA ALA A 63 -11.85 -0.88 -4.32
C ALA A 63 -11.83 -0.18 -5.68
N GLY A 64 -12.84 -0.43 -6.51
CA GLY A 64 -12.98 0.23 -7.80
C GLY A 64 -13.26 1.72 -7.67
N TYR A 65 -14.16 2.13 -6.76
CA TYR A 65 -14.41 3.54 -6.48
C TYR A 65 -13.15 4.25 -5.97
N GLN A 66 -12.47 3.68 -4.98
CA GLN A 66 -11.22 4.22 -4.43
C GLN A 66 -10.10 4.33 -5.47
N LEU A 67 -9.96 3.31 -6.32
CA LEU A 67 -8.99 3.33 -7.41
C LEU A 67 -9.32 4.43 -8.41
N CYS A 68 -10.58 4.50 -8.87
CA CYS A 68 -11.03 5.52 -9.82
C CYS A 68 -10.80 6.93 -9.29
N GLU A 69 -11.11 7.18 -8.02
CA GLU A 69 -10.88 8.47 -7.36
C GLU A 69 -9.39 8.83 -7.29
N THR A 70 -8.55 7.86 -6.91
CA THR A 70 -7.09 8.05 -6.87
C THR A 70 -6.53 8.33 -8.26
N LEU A 71 -6.98 7.59 -9.28
CA LEU A 71 -6.56 7.78 -10.67
C LEU A 71 -7.03 9.12 -11.23
N ALA A 72 -8.24 9.56 -10.88
CA ALA A 72 -8.74 10.87 -11.25
C ALA A 72 -7.87 11.99 -10.68
N MET A 73 -7.48 11.90 -9.40
CA MET A 73 -6.55 12.85 -8.78
C MET A 73 -5.16 12.82 -9.43
N CYS A 74 -4.63 11.63 -9.73
CA CYS A 74 -3.37 11.48 -10.46
C CYS A 74 -3.43 12.11 -11.86
N ALA A 75 -4.55 11.96 -12.57
CA ALA A 75 -4.80 12.58 -13.87
C ALA A 75 -4.97 14.10 -13.77
N LEU A 76 -5.66 14.61 -12.73
CA LEU A 76 -5.78 16.04 -12.46
C LEU A 76 -4.41 16.67 -12.20
N TYR A 77 -3.59 16.05 -11.34
CA TYR A 77 -2.19 16.45 -11.12
C TYR A 77 -1.43 16.54 -12.44
N ARG A 78 -1.59 15.53 -13.31
CA ARG A 78 -0.96 15.52 -14.62
C ARG A 78 -1.45 16.66 -15.51
N LEU A 79 -2.74 16.97 -15.52
CA LEU A 79 -3.28 18.08 -16.28
C LEU A 79 -2.69 19.42 -15.80
N ILE A 80 -2.59 19.60 -14.48
CA ILE A 80 -1.98 20.78 -13.85
C ILE A 80 -0.52 20.95 -14.31
N ILE A 81 0.28 19.88 -14.27
CA ILE A 81 1.69 19.95 -14.70
C ILE A 81 1.83 20.11 -16.22
N SER A 82 0.98 19.46 -17.01
CA SER A 82 1.04 19.55 -18.48
C SER A 82 0.75 20.95 -19.01
N ARG A 83 -0.17 21.69 -18.37
CA ARG A 83 -0.48 23.08 -18.73
C ARG A 83 0.58 24.08 -18.29
N SER A 84 1.41 23.71 -17.32
CA SER A 84 2.51 24.54 -16.78
C SER A 84 3.80 24.45 -17.61
N PHE A 85 3.73 23.99 -18.87
CA PHE A 85 4.88 23.84 -19.77
C PHE A 85 5.61 25.17 -20.08
N VAL A 86 5.04 26.31 -19.67
CA VAL A 86 5.64 27.64 -19.80
C VAL A 86 6.17 28.08 -18.43
N SER A 87 7.45 27.76 -18.17
CA SER A 87 8.29 28.43 -17.18
C SER A 87 7.79 28.40 -15.72
N SER A 88 7.80 27.25 -15.06
CA SER A 88 7.55 27.20 -13.60
C SER A 88 8.67 26.49 -12.83
N SER A 89 9.18 27.20 -11.83
CA SER A 89 10.21 26.77 -10.88
C SER A 89 9.83 25.46 -10.19
N GLY A 90 10.81 24.68 -9.72
CA GLY A 90 10.57 23.40 -9.01
C GLY A 90 9.59 23.52 -7.84
N LEU A 91 9.48 24.72 -7.25
CA LEU A 91 8.51 25.05 -6.20
C LEU A 91 7.05 24.85 -6.63
N TYR A 92 6.65 25.22 -7.85
CA TYR A 92 5.26 25.03 -8.30
C TYR A 92 4.88 23.56 -8.36
N ARG A 93 5.80 22.71 -8.86
CA ARG A 93 5.59 21.26 -8.94
C ARG A 93 5.49 20.63 -7.56
N ASN A 94 6.33 21.08 -6.63
CA ASN A 94 6.29 20.60 -5.24
C ASN A 94 5.01 21.04 -4.52
N TYR A 95 4.50 22.23 -4.82
CA TYR A 95 3.19 22.68 -4.34
C TYR A 95 2.04 21.86 -4.93
N ALA A 96 2.06 21.58 -6.23
CA ALA A 96 1.06 20.73 -6.89
C ALA A 96 1.08 19.30 -6.33
N ASN A 97 2.27 18.72 -6.11
CA ASN A 97 2.43 17.43 -5.44
C ASN A 97 1.76 17.46 -4.06
N LEU A 98 2.14 18.43 -3.22
CA LEU A 98 1.63 18.56 -1.87
C LEU A 98 0.10 18.67 -1.83
N LEU A 99 -0.49 19.57 -2.62
CA LEU A 99 -1.94 19.78 -2.62
C LEU A 99 -2.71 18.57 -3.14
N VAL A 100 -2.30 18.00 -4.28
CA VAL A 100 -3.04 16.87 -4.87
C VAL A 100 -2.85 15.62 -4.04
N GLY A 101 -1.65 15.37 -3.49
CA GLY A 101 -1.41 14.25 -2.59
C GLY A 101 -2.17 14.35 -1.28
N LEU A 102 -2.25 15.53 -0.68
CA LEU A 102 -3.14 15.77 0.47
C LEU A 102 -4.61 15.53 0.10
N GLY A 103 -5.03 15.93 -1.11
CA GLY A 103 -6.36 15.64 -1.63
C GLY A 103 -6.65 14.14 -1.73
N VAL A 104 -5.70 13.35 -2.23
CA VAL A 104 -5.80 11.87 -2.27
C VAL A 104 -5.96 11.30 -0.86
N LEU A 105 -5.09 11.70 0.07
CA LEU A 105 -5.14 11.19 1.44
C LEU A 105 -6.40 11.63 2.20
N TRP A 106 -6.88 12.85 1.98
CA TRP A 106 -8.14 13.34 2.57
C TRP A 106 -9.33 12.48 2.16
N ARG A 107 -9.39 12.10 0.88
CA ARG A 107 -10.47 11.26 0.37
C ARG A 107 -10.45 9.84 0.93
N TYR A 108 -9.26 9.31 1.21
CA TYR A 108 -9.12 7.94 1.71
C TYR A 108 -9.24 7.83 3.24
N PHE A 109 -8.61 8.76 3.99
CA PHE A 109 -8.49 8.65 5.45
C PHE A 109 -9.35 9.66 6.23
N ALA A 110 -9.96 10.63 5.55
CA ALA A 110 -10.78 11.69 6.17
C ALA A 110 -10.13 12.29 7.44
N GLY A 111 -10.71 12.04 8.61
CA GLY A 111 -10.24 12.57 9.90
C GLY A 111 -8.85 12.07 10.32
N LEU A 112 -8.45 10.86 9.91
CA LEU A 112 -7.13 10.30 10.25
C LEU A 112 -5.98 11.01 9.52
N LEU A 113 -6.27 11.86 8.52
CA LEU A 113 -5.27 12.66 7.83
C LEU A 113 -4.45 13.52 8.80
N VAL A 114 -5.05 13.98 9.92
CA VAL A 114 -4.37 14.84 10.89
C VAL A 114 -3.13 14.15 11.46
N TYR A 115 -3.21 12.85 11.75
CA TYR A 115 -2.08 12.07 12.26
C TYR A 115 -0.97 11.96 11.21
N VAL A 116 -1.32 11.70 9.95
CA VAL A 116 -0.36 11.64 8.83
C VAL A 116 0.32 12.99 8.61
N ALA A 117 -0.44 14.09 8.67
CA ALA A 117 0.07 15.45 8.49
C ALA A 117 1.01 15.88 9.64
N VAL A 118 0.64 15.62 10.89
CA VAL A 118 1.47 15.92 12.06
C VAL A 118 2.75 15.08 12.03
N TYR A 119 2.64 13.79 11.71
CA TYR A 119 3.78 12.89 11.63
C TYR A 119 4.78 13.32 10.55
N SER A 120 4.31 13.61 9.34
CA SER A 120 5.19 14.05 8.24
C SER A 120 5.87 15.38 8.56
N LEU A 121 5.16 16.34 9.17
CA LEU A 121 5.71 17.62 9.58
C LEU A 121 6.80 17.43 10.66
N CYS A 122 6.56 16.57 11.64
CA CYS A 122 7.54 16.20 12.67
C CYS A 122 8.81 15.61 12.03
N LEU A 123 8.68 14.65 11.11
CA LEU A 123 9.83 14.05 10.45
C LEU A 123 10.58 15.05 9.55
N VAL A 124 9.87 15.93 8.82
CA VAL A 124 10.50 16.95 7.96
C VAL A 124 11.26 17.98 8.80
N THR A 125 10.67 18.48 9.89
CA THR A 125 11.32 19.43 10.79
C THR A 125 12.51 18.81 11.50
N LEU A 126 12.38 17.56 11.96
CA LEU A 126 13.48 16.80 12.55
C LEU A 126 14.61 16.57 11.53
N ALA A 127 14.29 16.14 10.31
CA ALA A 127 15.29 15.99 9.24
C ALA A 127 16.00 17.32 8.94
N ALA A 128 15.25 18.42 8.86
CA ALA A 128 15.81 19.75 8.63
C ALA A 128 16.74 20.20 9.77
N GLY A 129 16.47 19.82 11.03
CA GLY A 129 17.37 20.08 12.16
C GLY A 129 18.59 19.16 12.19
N LEU A 130 18.40 17.89 11.82
CA LEU A 130 19.43 16.86 11.88
C LEU A 130 20.41 16.86 10.70
N ARG A 131 20.15 17.67 9.66
CA ARG A 131 20.97 17.76 8.43
C ARG A 131 22.48 17.94 8.62
N LYS A 132 22.92 18.49 9.76
CA LYS A 132 24.35 18.70 10.07
C LYS A 132 24.98 17.55 10.88
N PHE A 133 24.18 16.61 11.37
CA PHE A 133 24.62 15.57 12.29
C PHE A 133 24.89 14.25 11.58
N ARG A 134 26.00 13.59 11.95
CA ARG A 134 26.43 12.30 11.37
C ARG A 134 25.43 11.17 11.60
N TYR A 135 24.64 11.26 12.68
CA TYR A 135 23.68 10.25 13.14
C TYR A 135 22.23 10.49 12.69
N ALA A 136 21.98 11.45 11.79
CA ALA A 136 20.63 11.82 11.34
C ALA A 136 19.77 10.62 10.92
N PHE A 137 20.35 9.70 10.14
CA PHE A 137 19.67 8.47 9.71
C PHE A 137 19.22 7.60 10.89
N GLY A 138 20.11 7.34 11.85
CA GLY A 138 19.81 6.51 13.02
C GLY A 138 18.76 7.14 13.92
N THR A 139 18.82 8.46 14.13
CA THR A 139 17.80 9.19 14.91
C THR A 139 16.43 9.16 14.24
N LEU A 140 16.36 9.41 12.93
CA LEU A 140 15.10 9.34 12.18
C LEU A 140 14.50 7.94 12.18
N LEU A 141 15.33 6.90 12.05
CA LEU A 141 14.89 5.51 12.13
C LEU A 141 14.32 5.18 13.51
N ALA A 142 15.04 5.53 14.59
CA ALA A 142 14.61 5.28 15.95
C ALA A 142 13.28 6.00 16.27
N VAL A 143 13.17 7.28 15.91
CA VAL A 143 11.93 8.05 16.10
C VAL A 143 10.78 7.43 15.29
N SER A 144 11.03 7.01 14.05
CA SER A 144 10.01 6.38 13.21
C SER A 144 9.50 5.07 13.81
N ILE A 145 10.40 4.20 14.30
CA ILE A 145 10.02 2.94 14.94
C ILE A 145 9.20 3.21 16.20
N VAL A 146 9.72 4.04 17.11
CA VAL A 146 9.05 4.34 18.39
C VAL A 146 7.66 4.91 18.14
N THR A 147 7.53 5.89 17.24
CA THR A 147 6.23 6.52 16.92
C THR A 147 5.24 5.53 16.33
N ILE A 148 5.65 4.72 15.34
CA ILE A 148 4.79 3.70 14.72
C ILE A 148 4.34 2.68 15.77
N THR A 149 5.26 2.16 16.58
CA THR A 149 4.90 1.19 17.62
C THR A 149 3.99 1.79 18.67
N THR A 150 4.23 3.04 19.10
CA THR A 150 3.35 3.69 20.09
C THR A 150 1.95 3.87 19.53
N LEU A 151 1.80 4.31 18.28
CA LEU A 151 0.50 4.50 17.66
C LEU A 151 -0.24 3.19 17.46
N GLU A 152 0.47 2.11 17.10
CA GLU A 152 -0.10 0.77 16.97
C GLU A 152 -0.69 0.25 18.28
N TYR A 153 -0.08 0.59 19.44
CA TYR A 153 -0.64 0.24 20.75
C TYR A 153 -1.72 1.19 21.25
N THR A 154 -1.68 2.48 20.90
CA THR A 154 -2.59 3.49 21.47
C THR A 154 -3.84 3.75 20.65
N LEU A 155 -3.80 3.51 19.33
CA LEU A 155 -4.86 3.90 18.40
C LEU A 155 -5.28 2.69 17.55
N PRO A 156 -6.46 2.09 17.77
CA PRO A 156 -6.91 0.92 17.01
C PRO A 156 -7.09 1.23 15.51
N GLU A 157 -7.47 2.45 15.16
CA GLU A 157 -7.62 2.90 13.78
C GLU A 157 -6.27 3.06 13.05
N PHE A 158 -5.14 2.96 13.77
CA PHE A 158 -3.80 3.07 13.17
C PHE A 158 -3.57 2.03 12.08
N ILE A 159 -4.21 0.86 12.18
CA ILE A 159 -4.08 -0.20 11.18
C ILE A 159 -4.41 0.29 9.75
N GLN A 160 -5.35 1.24 9.62
CA GLN A 160 -5.74 1.81 8.34
C GLN A 160 -4.64 2.70 7.74
N ILE A 161 -3.99 3.53 8.56
CA ILE A 161 -2.96 4.50 8.13
C ILE A 161 -1.53 3.95 8.23
N ARG A 162 -1.34 2.75 8.79
CA ARG A 162 -0.05 2.11 9.05
C ARG A 162 0.86 2.10 7.82
N SER A 163 0.32 1.73 6.67
CA SER A 163 1.06 1.63 5.41
C SER A 163 1.63 2.99 4.97
N VAL A 164 0.87 4.07 5.13
CA VAL A 164 1.29 5.43 4.80
C VAL A 164 2.41 5.88 5.75
N PHE A 165 2.29 5.62 7.04
CA PHE A 165 3.34 5.93 8.01
C PHE A 165 4.65 5.25 7.64
N MET A 166 4.63 3.94 7.39
CA MET A 166 5.79 3.18 6.94
C MET A 166 6.41 3.76 5.67
N LEU A 167 5.59 4.08 4.67
CA LEU A 167 6.06 4.64 3.41
C LEU A 167 6.72 6.01 3.59
N MET A 168 6.14 6.89 4.42
CA MET A 168 6.73 8.20 4.73
C MET A 168 8.05 8.07 5.48
N SER A 169 8.15 7.15 6.44
CA SER A 169 9.41 6.88 7.14
C SER A 169 10.50 6.44 6.17
N ILE A 170 10.20 5.49 5.27
CA ILE A 170 11.16 4.98 4.28
C ILE A 170 11.60 6.09 3.31
N LYS A 171 10.66 6.93 2.85
CA LYS A 171 10.96 8.09 2.00
C LYS A 171 11.94 9.05 2.68
N ILE A 172 11.69 9.39 3.95
CA ILE A 172 12.54 10.32 4.70
C ILE A 172 13.88 9.69 5.06
N LEU A 173 13.93 8.39 5.36
CA LEU A 173 15.17 7.64 5.57
C LEU A 173 16.03 7.61 4.30
N SER A 174 15.42 7.44 3.12
CA SER A 174 16.12 7.54 1.84
C SER A 174 16.75 8.91 1.63
N VAL A 175 16.04 9.98 2.00
CA VAL A 175 16.60 11.34 1.97
C VAL A 175 17.74 11.46 2.98
N ALA A 176 17.57 10.98 4.21
CA ALA A 176 18.58 11.05 5.26
C ALA A 176 19.89 10.35 4.91
N ALA A 177 19.83 9.25 4.14
CA ALA A 177 21.01 8.59 3.60
C ALA A 177 21.77 9.48 2.61
N ASP A 178 21.04 10.28 1.81
CA ASP A 178 21.60 11.14 0.76
C ASP A 178 21.92 12.58 1.19
N MET A 179 21.38 13.02 2.34
CA MET A 179 21.46 14.40 2.87
C MET A 179 22.88 14.98 3.02
N ARG A 180 23.91 14.12 3.07
CA ARG A 180 25.31 14.57 3.16
C ARG A 180 25.82 15.26 1.90
N SER A 181 25.24 14.92 0.74
CA SER A 181 25.72 15.42 -0.55
C SER A 181 25.03 16.73 -0.96
N ASN A 182 23.70 16.82 -0.82
CA ASN A 182 22.90 18.01 -1.10
C ASN A 182 21.61 17.96 -0.27
N PRO A 183 21.51 18.66 0.87
CA PRO A 183 20.31 18.63 1.70
C PRO A 183 19.16 19.37 1.00
N PRO A 184 18.01 18.70 0.75
CA PRO A 184 16.87 19.35 0.10
C PRO A 184 16.23 20.41 0.99
N LEU A 185 15.54 21.38 0.37
CA LEU A 185 14.71 22.33 1.12
C LEU A 185 13.53 21.57 1.75
N SER A 186 13.09 21.98 2.94
CA SER A 186 11.97 21.33 3.65
C SER A 186 10.69 21.25 2.81
N PHE A 187 10.49 22.21 1.91
CA PHE A 187 9.35 22.23 1.01
C PHE A 187 9.46 21.21 -0.14
N ASP A 188 10.67 20.99 -0.67
CA ASP A 188 10.90 19.97 -1.70
C ASP A 188 10.72 18.56 -1.13
N LEU A 189 11.06 18.39 0.16
CA LEU A 189 10.82 17.16 0.89
C LEU A 189 9.32 16.87 1.04
N LEU A 190 8.51 17.89 1.38
CA LEU A 190 7.04 17.75 1.46
C LEU A 190 6.43 17.38 0.11
N GLY A 191 6.87 18.00 -0.99
CA GLY A 191 6.41 17.64 -2.33
C GLY A 191 6.74 16.19 -2.71
N TYR A 192 7.90 15.69 -2.32
CA TYR A 192 8.30 14.29 -2.56
C TYR A 192 7.50 13.28 -1.70
N ILE A 193 7.30 13.61 -0.42
CA ILE A 193 6.51 12.83 0.54
C ILE A 193 5.07 12.67 0.02
N TYR A 194 4.44 13.78 -0.34
CA TYR A 194 3.04 13.87 -0.76
C TYR A 194 2.83 13.73 -2.27
N ASN A 195 3.75 13.14 -3.03
CA ASN A 195 3.51 12.90 -4.44
C ASN A 195 2.29 11.96 -4.64
N PRO A 196 1.23 12.37 -5.36
CA PRO A 196 -0.02 11.60 -5.48
C PRO A 196 0.18 10.19 -6.06
N GLY A 197 1.17 10.01 -6.93
CA GLY A 197 1.47 8.72 -7.54
C GLY A 197 2.18 7.73 -6.62
N THR A 198 2.71 8.19 -5.48
CA THR A 198 3.50 7.36 -4.53
C THR A 198 3.13 7.58 -3.08
N VAL A 199 2.01 8.25 -2.78
CA VAL A 199 1.62 8.56 -1.39
C VAL A 199 0.77 7.47 -0.73
N LEU A 200 -0.08 6.81 -1.52
CA LEU A 200 -1.03 5.82 -1.02
C LEU A 200 -0.66 4.41 -1.48
N PHE A 201 -0.76 4.17 -2.79
CA PHE A 201 -0.54 2.83 -3.37
C PHE A 201 0.75 2.71 -4.17
N GLY A 202 1.50 3.78 -4.43
CA GLY A 202 2.62 3.71 -5.36
C GLY A 202 3.89 3.07 -4.78
N PRO A 203 4.81 2.63 -5.64
CA PRO A 203 6.06 2.03 -5.21
C PRO A 203 6.93 3.06 -4.47
N PHE A 204 7.79 2.55 -3.58
CA PHE A 204 8.87 3.36 -3.03
C PHE A 204 9.83 3.77 -4.16
N VAL A 205 10.13 5.06 -4.23
CA VAL A 205 11.10 5.65 -5.15
C VAL A 205 12.04 6.51 -4.34
N SER A 206 13.34 6.35 -4.51
CA SER A 206 14.33 7.17 -3.80
C SER A 206 14.24 8.64 -4.21
N TYR A 207 14.74 9.55 -3.37
CA TYR A 207 14.65 10.98 -3.63
C TYR A 207 15.33 11.41 -4.93
N LYS A 208 16.54 10.88 -5.21
CA LYS A 208 17.27 11.13 -6.46
C LYS A 208 16.49 10.66 -7.68
N ALA A 209 15.99 9.42 -7.62
CA ALA A 209 15.16 8.86 -8.68
C ALA A 209 13.88 9.67 -8.94
N HIS A 210 13.27 10.22 -7.88
CA HIS A 210 12.12 11.08 -8.00
C HIS A 210 12.44 12.39 -8.72
N LEU A 211 13.56 13.04 -8.38
CA LEU A 211 14.03 14.26 -9.06
C LEU A 211 14.31 13.99 -10.54
N ASP A 212 15.06 12.91 -10.85
CA ASP A 212 15.37 12.52 -12.23
C ASP A 212 14.10 12.22 -13.05
N ALA A 213 13.08 11.63 -12.42
CA ALA A 213 11.82 11.35 -13.07
C ALA A 213 10.97 12.61 -13.30
N MET A 214 11.11 13.63 -12.45
CA MET A 214 10.45 14.92 -12.62
C MET A 214 11.05 15.75 -13.77
N GLU A 215 12.35 15.62 -14.04
CA GLU A 215 13.02 16.35 -15.12
C GLU A 215 12.70 15.80 -16.51
N LYS A 216 12.38 14.49 -16.60
CA LYS A 216 12.11 13.82 -17.88
C LYS A 216 10.73 14.19 -18.43
N PRO A 217 10.58 14.27 -19.77
CA PRO A 217 9.29 14.52 -20.38
C PRO A 217 8.32 13.38 -20.06
N VAL A 218 7.11 13.76 -19.66
CA VAL A 218 6.06 12.82 -19.27
C VAL A 218 5.50 12.13 -20.52
N ARG A 219 5.62 10.79 -20.59
CA ARG A 219 5.03 9.97 -21.67
C ARG A 219 3.85 9.18 -21.13
N LEU A 220 2.72 9.20 -21.83
CA LEU A 220 1.58 8.35 -21.48
C LEU A 220 1.80 6.94 -22.04
N GLN A 221 1.90 5.95 -21.16
CA GLN A 221 2.01 4.54 -21.54
C GLN A 221 0.65 3.84 -21.44
N LEU A 222 -0.31 4.24 -22.28
CA LEU A 222 -1.68 3.72 -22.30
C LEU A 222 -1.75 2.19 -22.31
N ARG A 223 -0.87 1.53 -23.10
CA ARG A 223 -0.81 0.08 -23.17
C ARG A 223 -0.45 -0.54 -21.81
N GLN A 224 0.57 -0.03 -21.12
CA GLN A 224 0.99 -0.56 -19.83
C GLN A 224 -0.03 -0.23 -18.73
N ILE A 225 -0.60 0.98 -18.75
CA ILE A 225 -1.70 1.36 -17.86
C ILE A 225 -2.87 0.39 -18.03
N GLY A 226 -3.28 0.11 -19.28
CA GLY A 226 -4.36 -0.83 -19.57
C GLY A 226 -4.05 -2.25 -19.11
N THR A 227 -2.83 -2.77 -19.37
CA THR A 227 -2.46 -4.12 -18.94
C THR A 227 -2.46 -4.27 -17.43
N HIS A 228 -1.86 -3.32 -16.69
CA HIS A 228 -1.83 -3.40 -15.23
C HIS A 228 -3.20 -3.12 -14.60
N ALA A 229 -4.04 -2.29 -15.21
CA ALA A 229 -5.42 -2.10 -14.75
C ALA A 229 -6.24 -3.40 -14.89
N VAL A 230 -6.12 -4.11 -16.02
CA VAL A 230 -6.77 -5.43 -16.18
C VAL A 230 -6.23 -6.45 -15.18
N LEU A 231 -4.92 -6.46 -14.92
CA LEU A 231 -4.31 -7.33 -13.90
C LEU A 231 -4.83 -7.01 -12.50
N THR A 232 -4.98 -5.73 -12.13
CA THR A 232 -5.59 -5.32 -10.85
C THR A 232 -6.99 -5.92 -10.70
N LEU A 233 -7.84 -5.78 -11.71
CA LEU A 233 -9.20 -6.33 -11.67
C LEU A 233 -9.19 -7.86 -11.58
N ALA A 234 -8.28 -8.52 -12.30
CA ALA A 234 -8.10 -9.97 -12.23
C ALA A 234 -7.68 -10.40 -10.81
N TYR A 235 -6.70 -9.75 -10.19
CA TYR A 235 -6.26 -10.07 -8.83
C TYR A 235 -7.32 -9.73 -7.76
N LEU A 236 -8.11 -8.68 -7.96
CA LEU A 236 -9.26 -8.37 -7.10
C LEU A 236 -10.25 -9.54 -7.10
N SER A 237 -10.66 -10.00 -8.29
CA SER A 237 -11.54 -11.16 -8.41
C SER A 237 -10.89 -12.45 -7.85
N ALA A 238 -9.60 -12.64 -8.08
CA ALA A 238 -8.88 -13.82 -7.60
C ALA A 238 -8.80 -13.85 -6.07
N THR A 239 -8.72 -12.71 -5.39
CA THR A 239 -8.72 -12.64 -3.91
C THR A 239 -10.00 -13.25 -3.34
N CYS A 240 -11.14 -13.00 -3.98
CA CYS A 240 -12.42 -13.63 -3.62
C CYS A 240 -12.44 -15.13 -3.98
N VAL A 241 -11.98 -15.49 -5.19
CA VAL A 241 -12.01 -16.89 -5.67
C VAL A 241 -11.13 -17.82 -4.83
N VAL A 242 -10.05 -17.32 -4.21
CA VAL A 242 -9.21 -18.09 -3.27
C VAL A 242 -10.02 -18.67 -2.11
N MET A 243 -11.14 -18.03 -1.73
CA MET A 243 -12.01 -18.50 -0.65
C MET A 243 -12.75 -19.80 -0.97
N ILE A 244 -12.91 -20.13 -2.26
CA ILE A 244 -13.53 -21.40 -2.71
C ILE A 244 -12.59 -22.60 -2.50
N PHE A 245 -11.28 -22.39 -2.33
CA PHE A 245 -10.32 -23.49 -2.32
C PHE A 245 -10.61 -24.48 -1.17
N PRO A 246 -10.89 -25.77 -1.48
CA PRO A 246 -11.40 -26.70 -0.49
C PRO A 246 -10.33 -27.03 0.54
N THR A 247 -10.61 -26.66 1.78
CA THR A 247 -9.82 -26.98 2.96
C THR A 247 -10.29 -28.33 3.49
N GLY A 248 -9.95 -29.42 2.81
CA GLY A 248 -10.46 -30.79 3.06
C GLY A 248 -10.11 -31.39 4.43
N GLY A 249 -10.51 -30.73 5.53
CA GLY A 249 -10.28 -31.12 6.93
C GLY A 249 -8.84 -31.02 7.41
N VAL A 250 -7.88 -30.70 6.54
CA VAL A 250 -6.44 -30.65 6.87
C VAL A 250 -6.01 -29.23 7.22
N ARG A 251 -5.37 -29.04 8.39
CA ARG A 251 -4.80 -27.74 8.84
C ARG A 251 -3.94 -27.05 7.77
N VAL A 252 -3.24 -27.84 6.95
CA VAL A 252 -2.39 -27.35 5.85
C VAL A 252 -3.20 -26.61 4.78
N GLY A 253 -4.43 -27.04 4.49
CA GLY A 253 -5.28 -26.39 3.49
C GLY A 253 -5.69 -24.98 3.91
N PHE A 254 -6.00 -24.78 5.20
CA PHE A 254 -6.34 -23.47 5.74
C PHE A 254 -5.16 -22.51 5.71
N VAL A 255 -3.99 -22.96 6.18
CA VAL A 255 -2.75 -22.16 6.13
C VAL A 255 -2.38 -21.80 4.69
N PHE A 256 -2.60 -22.72 3.75
CA PHE A 256 -2.36 -22.47 2.34
C PHE A 256 -3.33 -21.41 1.77
N ARG A 257 -4.62 -21.52 2.08
CA ARG A 257 -5.65 -20.57 1.63
C ARG A 257 -5.35 -19.15 2.14
N ASP A 258 -5.03 -19.02 3.42
CA ASP A 258 -4.70 -17.73 4.04
C ASP A 258 -3.42 -17.12 3.45
N ALA A 259 -2.35 -17.92 3.30
CA ALA A 259 -1.13 -17.46 2.66
C ALA A 259 -1.35 -17.04 1.19
N LEU A 260 -2.26 -17.72 0.47
CA LEU A 260 -2.59 -17.39 -0.90
C LEU A 260 -3.41 -16.09 -1.00
N SER A 261 -4.38 -15.87 -0.11
CA SER A 261 -5.20 -14.64 -0.11
C SER A 261 -4.35 -13.38 0.15
N VAL A 262 -3.41 -13.46 1.10
CA VAL A 262 -2.43 -12.39 1.38
C VAL A 262 -1.54 -12.12 0.16
N ARG A 263 -1.11 -13.16 -0.55
CA ARG A 263 -0.25 -13.00 -1.73
C ARG A 263 -1.01 -12.38 -2.91
N VAL A 264 -2.23 -12.83 -3.20
CA VAL A 264 -3.04 -12.32 -4.31
C VAL A 264 -3.41 -10.85 -4.07
N SER A 265 -3.80 -10.48 -2.86
CA SER A 265 -4.07 -9.08 -2.50
C SER A 265 -2.82 -8.21 -2.63
N HIS A 266 -1.63 -8.72 -2.29
CA HIS A 266 -0.38 -8.00 -2.53
C HIS A 266 -0.11 -7.75 -4.03
N TYR A 267 -0.38 -8.73 -4.91
CA TYR A 267 -0.26 -8.53 -6.36
C TYR A 267 -1.28 -7.54 -6.91
N MET A 268 -2.49 -7.51 -6.35
CA MET A 268 -3.50 -6.50 -6.65
C MET A 268 -2.99 -5.09 -6.33
N ILE A 269 -2.52 -4.87 -5.09
CA ILE A 269 -2.00 -3.57 -4.64
C ILE A 269 -0.77 -3.17 -5.46
N SER A 270 0.11 -4.11 -5.75
CA SER A 270 1.29 -3.87 -6.58
C SER A 270 0.88 -3.47 -8.01
N SER A 271 -0.14 -4.08 -8.59
CA SER A 271 -0.66 -3.70 -9.92
C SER A 271 -1.26 -2.29 -9.88
N MET A 272 -2.01 -1.96 -8.81
CA MET A 272 -2.53 -0.60 -8.59
C MET A 272 -1.41 0.42 -8.47
N SER A 273 -0.31 0.08 -7.78
CA SER A 273 0.87 0.92 -7.62
C SER A 273 1.48 1.34 -8.95
N VAL A 274 1.55 0.41 -9.90
CA VAL A 274 2.10 0.65 -11.23
C VAL A 274 1.15 1.56 -12.01
N VAL A 275 -0.16 1.32 -11.94
CA VAL A 275 -1.15 2.15 -12.64
C VAL A 275 -1.11 3.59 -12.13
N THR A 276 -1.17 3.82 -10.81
CA THR A 276 -1.13 5.17 -10.23
C THR A 276 0.18 5.89 -10.57
N PHE A 277 1.30 5.20 -10.47
CA PHE A 277 2.62 5.72 -10.82
C PHE A 277 2.74 6.13 -12.30
N LEU A 278 2.25 5.29 -13.21
CA LEU A 278 2.25 5.58 -14.65
C LEU A 278 1.28 6.71 -15.02
N VAL A 279 0.11 6.79 -14.38
CA VAL A 279 -0.86 7.87 -14.61
C VAL A 279 -0.31 9.22 -14.14
N CYS A 280 0.39 9.26 -13.01
CA CYS A 280 1.10 10.45 -12.53
C CYS A 280 2.27 10.90 -13.43
N GLY A 281 2.72 10.05 -14.37
CA GLY A 281 3.68 10.44 -15.39
C GLY A 281 5.11 9.92 -15.19
N PHE A 282 5.32 8.99 -14.26
CA PHE A 282 6.64 8.40 -13.99
C PHE A 282 7.09 7.33 -14.99
N ALA A 283 6.50 7.29 -16.19
CA ALA A 283 6.77 6.34 -17.27
C ALA A 283 8.28 6.17 -17.59
N SER A 284 9.07 7.22 -17.44
CA SER A 284 10.52 7.18 -17.68
C SER A 284 11.27 6.31 -16.68
N TYR A 285 10.75 6.09 -15.47
CA TYR A 285 11.33 5.18 -14.47
C TYR A 285 11.12 3.71 -14.87
N ALA A 286 9.95 3.39 -15.43
CA ALA A 286 9.66 2.05 -15.96
C ALA A 286 10.49 1.69 -17.21
N SER A 287 11.00 2.67 -17.95
CA SER A 287 11.82 2.47 -19.16
C SER A 287 13.33 2.68 -18.97
N ALA A 288 13.80 3.45 -17.98
CA ALA A 288 15.21 3.81 -17.82
C ALA A 288 16.11 2.70 -17.26
N GLU A 289 15.57 1.69 -16.58
CA GLU A 289 16.34 0.49 -16.20
C GLU A 289 16.53 -0.51 -17.35
N GLY A 290 16.01 -0.19 -18.55
CA GLY A 290 16.27 -0.93 -19.79
C GLY A 290 17.58 -0.56 -20.49
N SER A 291 18.40 0.33 -19.93
CA SER A 291 19.67 0.77 -20.55
C SER A 291 20.83 0.83 -19.56
N SER A 292 21.06 -0.26 -18.81
CA SER A 292 22.36 -0.51 -18.18
C SER A 292 23.30 -1.17 -19.21
N PRO A 293 24.55 -0.71 -19.40
CA PRO A 293 25.46 -1.15 -20.47
C PRO A 293 26.07 -2.55 -20.28
N SER A 294 25.49 -3.39 -19.43
CA SER A 294 26.03 -4.70 -19.07
C SER A 294 25.08 -5.85 -19.42
N GLY A 295 24.79 -6.06 -20.70
CA GLY A 295 24.51 -7.37 -21.34
C GLY A 295 23.44 -8.33 -20.74
N ALA A 296 22.75 -7.97 -19.67
CA ALA A 296 21.67 -8.70 -19.05
C ALA A 296 20.38 -7.97 -19.44
N ARG A 297 19.48 -8.68 -20.13
CA ARG A 297 18.15 -8.19 -20.47
C ARG A 297 17.39 -7.83 -19.19
N SER A 298 17.53 -6.59 -18.72
CA SER A 298 16.75 -6.01 -17.63
C SER A 298 15.42 -5.56 -18.23
N ALA A 299 14.43 -6.44 -18.13
CA ALA A 299 13.08 -6.20 -18.58
C ALA A 299 12.40 -5.16 -17.67
N SER A 300 11.93 -4.06 -18.28
CA SER A 300 10.84 -3.16 -17.84
C SER A 300 10.68 -2.97 -16.32
N GLY A 301 11.01 -1.80 -15.78
CA GLY A 301 10.87 -1.51 -14.34
C GLY A 301 9.44 -1.62 -13.77
N ALA A 302 8.42 -1.78 -14.62
CA ALA A 302 7.06 -2.16 -14.21
C ALA A 302 6.89 -3.68 -14.00
N ASP A 303 7.63 -4.50 -14.74
CA ASP A 303 7.67 -5.96 -14.62
C ASP A 303 8.53 -6.42 -13.42
N ASP A 304 9.37 -5.55 -12.85
CA ASP A 304 10.18 -5.87 -11.67
C ASP A 304 9.40 -5.74 -10.36
N ILE A 305 8.37 -4.90 -10.32
CA ILE A 305 7.51 -4.71 -9.14
C ILE A 305 6.62 -5.94 -8.92
N ILE A 306 6.23 -6.65 -9.99
CA ILE A 306 5.29 -7.78 -9.91
C ILE A 306 5.84 -8.95 -10.73
N ARG A 307 6.44 -9.92 -10.04
CA ARG A 307 6.92 -11.15 -10.66
C ARG A 307 6.23 -12.38 -10.06
N PRO A 308 4.93 -12.60 -10.34
CA PRO A 308 4.18 -13.69 -9.70
C PRO A 308 4.76 -15.07 -10.06
N LEU A 309 5.35 -15.22 -11.26
CA LEU A 309 5.96 -16.47 -11.72
C LEU A 309 7.43 -16.65 -11.34
N ARG A 310 8.12 -15.58 -10.92
CA ARG A 310 9.54 -15.62 -10.50
C ARG A 310 9.68 -15.61 -8.99
N ILE A 311 8.72 -15.00 -8.30
CA ILE A 311 8.60 -14.89 -6.85
C ILE A 311 7.51 -15.89 -6.45
N GLU A 312 7.95 -17.15 -6.40
CA GLU A 312 7.40 -18.25 -5.61
C GLU A 312 6.04 -18.85 -6.03
N ILE A 313 6.14 -19.98 -6.73
CA ILE A 313 5.49 -21.20 -6.23
C ILE A 313 6.22 -21.54 -4.91
N PRO A 314 5.52 -21.77 -3.80
CA PRO A 314 5.88 -21.22 -2.49
C PRO A 314 7.19 -21.78 -1.91
N THR A 315 8.24 -20.96 -1.91
CA THR A 315 9.36 -21.08 -0.96
C THR A 315 8.97 -20.67 0.45
N SER A 316 7.85 -19.95 0.63
CA SER A 316 7.18 -19.75 1.93
C SER A 316 6.64 -21.07 2.53
N LEU A 317 6.45 -22.12 1.72
CA LEU A 317 6.08 -23.45 2.21
C LEU A 317 7.26 -24.15 2.92
N ARG A 318 8.52 -23.73 2.73
CA ARG A 318 9.62 -24.27 3.54
C ARG A 318 9.44 -23.97 5.02
N GLN A 319 9.02 -22.77 5.40
CA GLN A 319 8.85 -22.42 6.82
C GLN A 319 7.64 -23.11 7.47
N VAL A 320 6.54 -23.30 6.72
CA VAL A 320 5.38 -24.05 7.22
C VAL A 320 5.68 -25.56 7.31
N ILE A 321 6.44 -26.13 6.36
CA ILE A 321 6.87 -27.54 6.44
C ILE A 321 7.84 -27.76 7.61
N PHE A 322 8.75 -26.82 7.90
CA PHE A 322 9.69 -26.98 9.02
C PHE A 322 9.00 -27.02 10.39
N TYR A 323 7.85 -26.35 10.56
CA TYR A 323 7.08 -26.37 11.82
C TYR A 323 6.18 -27.61 11.98
N ILE A 324 6.02 -28.43 10.94
CA ILE A 324 5.18 -29.65 10.95
C ILE A 324 6.04 -30.93 11.10
N VAL A 325 7.36 -30.82 10.96
CA VAL A 325 8.31 -31.96 11.01
C VAL A 325 9.13 -32.01 12.32
N ILE A 326 8.77 -31.21 13.32
CA ILE A 326 9.30 -31.30 14.71
C ILE A 326 8.12 -31.51 15.65
#